data_AF-A0A951MQJ0-F1
#
_entry.id   AF-A0A951MQJ0-F1
#
_cell.length_a   1.000
_cell.length_b   1.000
_cell.length_c   1.000
_cell.angle_alpha   90.00
_cell.angle_beta   90.00
_cell.angle_gamma   90.00
#
_symmetry.space_group_name_H-M   'P 1'
#
loop_
_entity.id
_entity.type
_entity.pdbx_description
1 polymer ?
#
loop_
_entity_poly.entity_id
_entity_poly.type
_entity_poly.pdbx_seq_one_letter_code
_entity_poly.pdbx_strand_id
1 'polypeptide(L)'
;MAALLAPLAAGACGGGQAELPAPRPIIVHSGERLHADPDSMEEVHRWLTSTIEVIEEDPSFWIIGEPAARSAYVWESVHIVTPDSVRVEYERTHPDALTSHQVYAFLHIMDRQGRLLDFVPEAPVGDTYGVEKAILERVADTWLLGRAVFATSPYDPLDHLMYSAENGWLDALILTARPDEFEDRREAWLRENPGGPEAFRQWFRDTFDQEPPGVEETPGE
;
A
#
# COMPACT_ATOMS: atom_id res chain seq x y z
N MET A 1 13.03 51.61 -47.51
CA MET A 1 12.98 50.18 -47.13
C MET A 1 13.16 50.12 -45.62
N ALA A 2 12.07 50.01 -44.87
CA ALA A 2 12.09 49.98 -43.41
C ALA A 2 12.07 48.52 -42.94
N ALA A 3 13.09 48.10 -42.21
CA ALA A 3 13.15 46.77 -41.60
C ALA A 3 12.56 46.85 -40.18
N LEU A 4 11.40 46.22 -39.99
CA LEU A 4 10.80 45.96 -38.68
C LEU A 4 11.50 44.73 -38.08
N LEU A 5 12.26 44.94 -37.00
CA LEU A 5 12.75 43.88 -36.12
C LEU A 5 11.64 43.56 -35.11
N ALA A 6 11.00 42.40 -35.25
CA ALA A 6 10.09 41.84 -34.27
C ALA A 6 10.89 41.16 -33.15
N PRO A 7 10.62 41.44 -31.86
CA PRO A 7 11.21 40.68 -30.77
C PRO A 7 10.54 39.31 -30.68
N LEU A 8 11.34 38.25 -30.77
CA LEU A 8 10.94 36.89 -30.41
C LEU A 8 10.65 36.86 -28.91
N ALA A 9 9.37 36.85 -28.55
CA ALA A 9 8.94 36.44 -27.22
C ALA A 9 9.22 34.94 -27.09
N ALA A 10 10.32 34.60 -26.41
CA ALA A 10 10.56 33.24 -25.95
C ALA A 10 9.47 32.90 -24.93
N GLY A 11 8.55 32.02 -25.32
CA GLY A 11 7.59 31.42 -24.41
C GLY A 11 8.35 30.69 -23.31
N ALA A 12 8.17 31.13 -22.08
CA ALA A 12 8.50 30.33 -20.91
C ALA A 12 7.59 29.09 -20.95
N CYS A 13 8.15 27.94 -21.30
CA CYS A 13 7.49 26.66 -21.05
C CYS A 13 7.31 26.54 -19.53
N GLY A 14 6.06 26.66 -19.08
CA GLY A 14 5.67 26.41 -17.70
C GLY A 14 5.97 24.97 -17.34
N GLY A 15 7.11 24.73 -16.71
CA GLY A 15 7.46 23.50 -16.02
C GLY A 15 6.99 23.54 -14.57
N GLY A 16 5.71 23.84 -14.34
CA GLY A 16 5.09 23.53 -13.05
C GLY A 16 4.75 22.06 -13.07
N GLN A 17 5.25 21.28 -12.10
CA GLN A 17 4.70 19.94 -11.86
C GLN A 17 3.18 20.09 -11.72
N ALA A 18 2.41 19.23 -12.38
CA ALA A 18 0.96 19.25 -12.26
C ALA A 18 0.60 19.08 -10.78
N GLU A 19 -0.11 20.06 -10.22
CA GLU A 19 -0.58 20.03 -8.84
C GLU A 19 -1.57 18.87 -8.68
N LEU A 20 -1.45 18.12 -7.58
CA LEU A 20 -2.34 17.00 -7.33
C LEU A 20 -3.77 17.49 -7.08
N PRO A 21 -4.80 16.75 -7.55
CA PRO A 21 -6.16 17.00 -7.12
C PRO A 21 -6.29 16.93 -5.60
N ALA A 22 -7.11 17.79 -5.02
CA ALA A 22 -7.42 17.73 -3.60
C ALA A 22 -7.96 16.33 -3.22
N PRO A 23 -7.45 15.70 -2.15
CA PRO A 23 -7.90 14.39 -1.71
C PRO A 23 -9.39 14.39 -1.38
N ARG A 24 -10.09 13.36 -1.84
CA ARG A 24 -11.52 13.15 -1.58
C ARG A 24 -11.70 12.27 -0.35
N PRO A 25 -12.78 12.46 0.44
CA PRO A 25 -13.14 11.53 1.49
C PRO A 25 -13.36 10.13 0.92
N ILE A 26 -12.76 9.13 1.54
CA ILE A 26 -12.99 7.72 1.21
C ILE A 26 -14.07 7.22 2.15
N ILE A 27 -15.01 6.46 1.61
CA ILE A 27 -16.14 5.92 2.35
C ILE A 27 -16.26 4.44 2.01
N VAL A 28 -16.26 3.58 3.02
CA VAL A 28 -16.59 2.14 2.90
C VAL A 28 -18.08 1.91 3.09
N HIS A 29 -18.57 0.70 2.85
CA HIS A 29 -20.01 0.40 2.89
C HIS A 29 -20.67 0.67 4.26
N SER A 30 -19.94 0.51 5.36
CA SER A 30 -20.40 0.85 6.71
C SER A 30 -20.64 2.36 6.91
N GLY A 31 -20.10 3.20 6.02
CA GLY A 31 -20.16 4.65 6.12
C GLY A 31 -19.00 5.28 6.89
N GLU A 32 -18.06 4.46 7.40
CA GLU A 32 -16.80 4.94 7.99
C GLU A 32 -16.03 5.77 6.97
N ARG A 33 -15.36 6.84 7.44
CA ARG A 33 -14.75 7.84 6.57
C ARG A 33 -13.29 8.06 6.87
N LEU A 34 -12.48 8.02 5.82
CA LEU A 34 -11.09 8.48 5.89
C LEU A 34 -10.92 9.80 5.15
N HIS A 35 -10.08 10.65 5.74
CA HIS A 35 -9.70 11.94 5.19
C HIS A 35 -8.17 11.97 5.07
N ALA A 36 -7.69 11.81 3.84
CA ALA A 36 -6.26 11.92 3.57
C ALA A 36 -5.82 13.39 3.69
N ASP A 37 -4.69 13.61 4.35
CA ASP A 37 -4.04 14.91 4.44
C ASP A 37 -3.40 15.29 3.08
N PRO A 38 -3.70 16.48 2.51
CA PRO A 38 -3.17 16.88 1.21
C PRO A 38 -1.65 16.90 1.12
N ASP A 39 -0.96 17.42 2.14
CA ASP A 39 0.50 17.53 2.14
C ASP A 39 1.14 16.14 2.16
N SER A 40 0.57 15.23 2.97
CA SER A 40 0.98 13.83 3.02
C SER A 40 0.78 13.12 1.67
N MET A 41 -0.33 13.39 0.95
CA MET A 41 -0.56 12.80 -0.38
C MET A 41 0.44 13.27 -1.44
N GLU A 42 0.93 14.50 -1.35
CA GLU A 42 2.02 14.97 -2.21
C GLU A 42 3.33 14.24 -1.94
N GLU A 43 3.64 13.98 -0.67
CA GLU A 43 4.82 13.21 -0.27
C GLU A 43 4.76 11.77 -0.76
N VAL A 44 3.62 11.09 -0.53
CA VAL A 44 3.37 9.73 -1.02
C VAL A 44 3.46 9.67 -2.54
N HIS A 45 2.84 10.62 -3.26
CA HIS A 45 2.89 10.64 -4.72
C HIS A 45 4.31 10.84 -5.26
N ARG A 46 5.11 11.72 -4.65
CA ARG A 46 6.51 11.95 -5.04
C ARG A 46 7.35 10.69 -4.85
N TRP A 47 7.22 10.05 -3.69
CA TRP A 47 7.89 8.78 -3.39
C TRP A 47 7.44 7.67 -4.36
N LEU A 48 6.14 7.51 -4.57
CA LEU A 48 5.58 6.47 -5.43
C LEU A 48 6.04 6.66 -6.88
N THR A 49 6.04 7.89 -7.38
CA THR A 49 6.50 8.19 -8.75
C THR A 49 7.95 7.74 -8.94
N SER A 50 8.84 8.08 -8.00
CA SER A 50 10.24 7.64 -8.06
C SER A 50 10.39 6.12 -7.89
N THR A 51 9.52 5.49 -7.11
CA THR A 51 9.52 4.04 -6.90
C THR A 51 9.10 3.30 -8.17
N ILE A 52 8.06 3.78 -8.85
CA ILE A 52 7.57 3.19 -10.11
C ILE A 52 8.61 3.34 -11.22
N GLU A 53 9.30 4.47 -11.30
CA GLU A 53 10.42 4.67 -12.25
C GLU A 53 11.50 3.59 -12.05
N VAL A 54 11.87 3.28 -10.80
CA VAL A 54 12.83 2.18 -10.51
C VAL A 54 12.25 0.82 -10.88
N ILE A 55 10.98 0.55 -10.58
CA ILE A 55 10.32 -0.71 -10.94
C ILE A 55 10.30 -0.93 -12.46
N GLU A 56 10.13 0.13 -13.24
CA GLU A 56 10.06 0.06 -14.70
C GLU A 56 11.44 0.03 -15.38
N GLU A 57 12.44 0.72 -14.80
CA GLU A 57 13.73 0.97 -15.47
C GLU A 57 14.91 0.14 -14.94
N ASP A 58 14.90 -0.35 -13.69
CA ASP A 58 16.03 -1.09 -13.11
C ASP A 58 16.07 -2.54 -13.66
N PRO A 59 17.09 -2.90 -14.47
CA PRO A 59 17.16 -4.23 -15.07
C PRO A 59 17.64 -5.32 -14.09
N SER A 60 17.97 -4.97 -12.84
CA SER A 60 18.48 -5.91 -11.83
C SER A 60 17.40 -6.78 -11.19
N PHE A 61 16.13 -6.49 -11.45
CA PHE A 61 15.01 -7.32 -11.02
C PHE A 61 13.84 -7.23 -12.02
N TRP A 62 12.87 -8.13 -11.86
CA TRP A 62 11.64 -8.13 -12.65
C TRP A 62 10.43 -8.39 -11.77
N ILE A 63 9.40 -7.56 -11.91
CA ILE A 63 8.10 -7.74 -11.24
C ILE A 63 7.03 -7.91 -12.33
N ILE A 64 6.48 -9.11 -12.42
CA ILE A 64 5.54 -9.49 -13.47
C ILE A 64 4.13 -9.57 -12.87
N GLY A 65 3.24 -8.68 -13.31
CA GLY A 65 1.83 -8.73 -12.92
C GLY A 65 1.08 -9.82 -13.68
N GLU A 66 0.38 -10.69 -12.97
CA GLU A 66 -0.42 -11.78 -13.53
C GLU A 66 -1.90 -11.67 -13.09
N PRO A 67 -2.86 -11.54 -14.03
CA PRO A 67 -4.26 -11.35 -13.67
C PRO A 67 -4.91 -12.65 -13.18
N ALA A 68 -5.36 -12.67 -11.93
CA ALA A 68 -6.04 -13.76 -11.26
C ALA A 68 -7.57 -13.55 -11.19
N ALA A 69 -8.30 -14.60 -10.81
CA ALA A 69 -9.76 -14.60 -10.64
C ALA A 69 -10.21 -14.45 -9.18
N ARG A 70 -9.26 -14.23 -8.27
CA ARG A 70 -9.50 -14.08 -6.83
C ARG A 70 -8.95 -12.74 -6.36
N SER A 71 -9.56 -12.17 -5.34
CA SER A 71 -8.90 -11.18 -4.50
C SER A 71 -7.87 -11.87 -3.62
N ALA A 72 -6.81 -11.14 -3.27
CA ALA A 72 -5.71 -11.60 -2.44
C ALA A 72 -5.11 -10.41 -1.70
N TYR A 73 -4.61 -10.65 -0.49
CA TYR A 73 -3.71 -9.69 0.15
C TYR A 73 -2.36 -9.66 -0.57
N VAL A 74 -1.62 -8.57 -0.42
CA VAL A 74 -0.33 -8.40 -1.09
C VAL A 74 0.67 -9.51 -0.74
N TRP A 75 0.69 -10.00 0.49
CA TRP A 75 1.54 -11.13 0.91
C TRP A 75 1.11 -12.49 0.32
N GLU A 76 -0.15 -12.64 -0.08
CA GLU A 76 -0.66 -13.88 -0.71
C GLU A 76 -0.49 -13.89 -2.23
N SER A 77 -0.13 -12.74 -2.80
CA SER A 77 -0.04 -12.52 -4.23
C SER A 77 1.36 -12.70 -4.80
N VAL A 78 2.37 -12.70 -3.93
CA VAL A 78 3.78 -12.70 -4.31
C VAL A 78 4.29 -14.13 -4.48
N HIS A 79 4.79 -14.42 -5.68
CA HIS A 79 5.41 -15.69 -6.02
C HIS A 79 6.83 -15.46 -6.53
N ILE A 80 7.82 -15.89 -5.75
CA ILE A 80 9.23 -15.80 -6.11
C ILE A 80 9.51 -16.82 -7.21
N VAL A 81 9.92 -16.35 -8.40
CA VAL A 81 10.33 -17.21 -9.53
C VAL A 81 11.84 -17.45 -9.47
N THR A 82 12.60 -16.38 -9.28
CA THR A 82 14.05 -16.36 -9.06
C THR A 82 14.37 -15.33 -7.97
N PRO A 83 15.61 -15.27 -7.43
CA PRO A 83 15.96 -14.27 -6.42
C PRO A 83 15.66 -12.83 -6.84
N ASP A 84 15.78 -12.54 -8.13
CA ASP A 84 15.61 -11.25 -8.81
C ASP A 84 14.30 -11.14 -9.62
N SER A 85 13.48 -12.18 -9.72
CA SER A 85 12.20 -12.12 -10.46
C SER A 85 11.04 -12.61 -9.63
N VAL A 86 10.00 -11.77 -9.55
CA VAL A 86 8.79 -12.01 -8.77
C VAL A 86 7.58 -11.91 -9.67
N ARG A 87 6.64 -12.84 -9.51
CA ARG A 87 5.29 -12.74 -10.06
C ARG A 87 4.35 -12.24 -8.98
N VAL A 88 3.42 -11.39 -9.39
CA VAL A 88 2.45 -10.76 -8.51
C VAL A 88 1.06 -10.99 -9.10
N GLU A 89 0.25 -11.76 -8.40
CA GLU A 89 -1.15 -11.94 -8.76
C GLU A 89 -1.96 -10.68 -8.41
N TYR A 90 -2.86 -10.26 -9.31
CA TYR A 90 -3.83 -9.20 -9.01
C TYR A 90 -5.19 -9.57 -9.59
N GLU A 91 -6.28 -9.14 -8.95
CA GLU A 91 -7.61 -9.47 -9.45
C GLU A 91 -7.87 -8.77 -10.80
N ARG A 92 -8.20 -9.55 -11.83
CA ARG A 92 -8.37 -9.03 -13.20
C ARG A 92 -9.42 -7.91 -13.31
N THR A 93 -10.44 -7.97 -12.47
CA THR A 93 -11.55 -7.00 -12.40
C THR A 93 -11.16 -5.71 -11.67
N HIS A 94 -10.04 -5.70 -10.94
CA HIS A 94 -9.50 -4.55 -10.20
C HIS A 94 -8.03 -4.28 -10.60
N PRO A 95 -7.77 -3.88 -11.87
CA PRO A 95 -6.40 -3.66 -12.36
C PRO A 95 -5.65 -2.55 -11.59
N ASP A 96 -6.37 -1.59 -11.01
CA ASP A 96 -5.78 -0.51 -10.21
C ASP A 96 -5.07 -1.03 -8.94
N ALA A 97 -5.41 -2.24 -8.47
CA ALA A 97 -4.74 -2.88 -7.34
C ALA A 97 -3.29 -3.30 -7.64
N LEU A 98 -2.95 -3.47 -8.92
CA LEU A 98 -1.64 -3.98 -9.35
C LEU A 98 -0.49 -3.14 -8.78
N THR A 99 -0.60 -1.81 -8.81
CA THR A 99 0.47 -0.91 -8.34
C THR A 99 0.83 -1.18 -6.88
N SER A 100 -0.15 -1.29 -5.98
CA SER A 100 0.10 -1.60 -4.58
C SER A 100 0.75 -2.97 -4.37
N HIS A 101 0.37 -3.97 -5.19
CA HIS A 101 0.98 -5.29 -5.11
C HIS A 101 2.41 -5.30 -5.66
N GLN A 102 2.69 -4.53 -6.72
CA GLN A 102 4.05 -4.35 -7.24
C GLN A 102 4.95 -3.62 -6.25
N VAL A 103 4.44 -2.59 -5.58
CA VAL A 103 5.16 -1.89 -4.49
C VAL A 103 5.54 -2.86 -3.38
N TYR A 104 4.60 -3.68 -2.92
CA TYR A 104 4.89 -4.70 -1.90
C TYR A 104 6.03 -5.64 -2.35
N ALA A 105 5.92 -6.22 -3.56
CA ALA A 105 6.95 -7.10 -4.11
C ALA A 105 8.31 -6.40 -4.26
N PHE A 106 8.30 -5.16 -4.73
CA PHE A 106 9.48 -4.34 -4.92
C PHE A 106 10.23 -4.11 -3.61
N LEU A 107 9.53 -3.71 -2.56
CA LEU A 107 10.16 -3.42 -1.28
C LEU A 107 10.79 -4.68 -0.65
N HIS A 108 10.17 -5.85 -0.81
CA HIS A 108 10.80 -7.13 -0.42
C HIS A 108 12.00 -7.53 -1.29
N ILE A 109 12.06 -7.12 -2.56
CA ILE A 109 13.28 -7.28 -3.36
C ILE A 109 14.37 -6.35 -2.81
N MET A 110 14.05 -5.08 -2.51
CA MET A 110 15.01 -4.12 -1.97
C MET A 110 15.55 -4.53 -0.61
N ASP A 111 14.72 -5.08 0.28
CA ASP A 111 15.16 -5.63 1.56
C ASP A 111 16.18 -6.75 1.38
N ARG A 112 15.88 -7.73 0.51
CA ARG A 112 16.81 -8.84 0.21
C ARG A 112 18.12 -8.37 -0.43
N GLN A 113 18.10 -7.27 -1.18
CA GLN A 113 19.28 -6.65 -1.77
C GLN A 113 20.03 -5.71 -0.80
N GLY A 114 19.51 -5.48 0.41
CA GLY A 114 20.09 -4.54 1.38
C GLY A 114 19.92 -3.07 0.99
N ARG A 115 18.93 -2.76 0.16
CA ARG A 115 18.61 -1.43 -0.41
C ARG A 115 17.30 -0.84 0.13
N LEU A 116 16.61 -1.53 1.06
CA LEU A 116 15.29 -1.09 1.54
C LEU A 116 15.29 0.34 2.07
N LEU A 117 16.33 0.74 2.81
CA LEU A 117 16.40 2.07 3.43
C LEU A 117 16.48 3.23 2.43
N ASP A 118 16.78 2.95 1.15
CA ASP A 118 16.72 3.96 0.09
C ASP A 118 15.26 4.34 -0.22
N PHE A 119 14.31 3.46 0.08
CA PHE A 119 12.89 3.61 -0.21
C PHE A 119 12.02 3.74 1.03
N VAL A 120 12.43 3.11 2.14
CA VAL A 120 11.73 3.10 3.43
C VAL A 120 12.73 3.42 4.54
N PRO A 121 13.18 4.69 4.64
CA PRO A 121 14.24 5.08 5.57
C PRO A 121 13.87 4.87 7.05
N GLU A 122 12.58 4.81 7.36
CA GLU A 122 12.03 4.52 8.68
C GLU A 122 12.02 3.02 9.06
N ALA A 123 12.32 2.12 8.12
CA ALA A 123 12.28 0.69 8.38
C ALA A 123 13.30 0.27 9.47
N PRO A 124 12.90 -0.50 10.49
CA PRO A 124 13.79 -0.89 11.57
C PRO A 124 14.78 -1.96 11.13
N VAL A 125 16.08 -1.68 11.27
CA VAL A 125 17.13 -2.63 10.87
C VAL A 125 17.20 -3.82 11.82
N GLY A 126 17.09 -5.03 11.26
CA GLY A 126 17.23 -6.29 12.00
C GLY A 126 15.97 -6.74 12.74
N ASP A 127 14.84 -6.04 12.57
CA ASP A 127 13.52 -6.45 13.05
C ASP A 127 12.65 -6.86 11.87
N THR A 128 12.56 -8.17 11.60
CA THR A 128 11.79 -8.72 10.48
C THR A 128 10.33 -8.27 10.48
N TYR A 129 9.69 -8.27 11.67
CA TYR A 129 8.29 -7.85 11.77
C TYR A 129 8.15 -6.34 11.55
N GLY A 130 9.04 -5.56 12.18
CA GLY A 130 9.05 -4.12 11.99
C GLY A 130 9.29 -3.71 10.54
N VAL A 131 10.13 -4.43 9.80
CA VAL A 131 10.32 -4.27 8.35
C VAL A 131 9.03 -4.58 7.59
N GLU A 132 8.39 -5.73 7.86
CA GLU A 132 7.11 -6.09 7.22
C GLU A 132 6.05 -5.01 7.44
N LYS A 133 5.93 -4.53 8.68
CA LYS A 133 5.00 -3.45 9.02
C LYS A 133 5.29 -2.18 8.23
N ALA A 134 6.55 -1.73 8.18
CA ALA A 134 6.93 -0.53 7.43
C ALA A 134 6.65 -0.67 5.91
N ILE A 135 6.86 -1.86 5.36
CA ILE A 135 6.49 -2.17 3.97
C ILE A 135 4.99 -2.07 3.77
N LEU A 136 4.19 -2.65 4.67
CA LEU A 136 2.72 -2.61 4.57
C LEU A 136 2.14 -1.20 4.81
N GLU A 137 2.79 -0.36 5.61
CA GLU A 137 2.46 1.06 5.74
C GLU A 137 2.63 1.78 4.39
N ARG A 138 3.72 1.53 3.66
CA ARG A 138 3.91 2.10 2.31
C ARG A 138 2.92 1.58 1.26
N VAL A 139 2.49 0.33 1.39
CA VAL A 139 1.43 -0.24 0.55
C VAL A 139 0.08 0.43 0.87
N ALA A 140 -0.22 0.65 2.14
CA ALA A 140 -1.40 1.38 2.59
C ALA A 140 -1.41 2.83 2.08
N ASP A 141 -0.28 3.54 2.17
CA ASP A 141 -0.11 4.89 1.63
C ASP A 141 -0.38 4.94 0.12
N THR A 142 0.21 3.99 -0.63
CA THR A 142 0.01 3.85 -2.08
C THR A 142 -1.48 3.70 -2.41
N TRP A 143 -2.18 2.87 -1.63
CA TRP A 143 -3.61 2.66 -1.82
C TRP A 143 -4.44 3.88 -1.42
N LEU A 144 -4.11 4.53 -0.30
CA LEU A 144 -4.74 5.78 0.16
C LEU A 144 -4.67 6.86 -0.91
N LEU A 145 -3.50 7.04 -1.54
CA LEU A 145 -3.32 7.97 -2.65
C LEU A 145 -4.23 7.62 -3.84
N GLY A 146 -4.26 6.34 -4.25
CA GLY A 146 -5.12 5.86 -5.32
C GLY A 146 -6.60 6.17 -5.05
N ARG A 147 -7.08 5.83 -3.85
CA ARG A 147 -8.48 5.98 -3.44
C ARG A 147 -8.87 7.46 -3.28
N ALA A 148 -8.06 8.27 -2.60
CA ALA A 148 -8.39 9.65 -2.27
C ALA A 148 -8.18 10.62 -3.45
N VAL A 149 -7.08 10.47 -4.20
CA VAL A 149 -6.70 11.43 -5.25
C VAL A 149 -7.18 10.96 -6.61
N PHE A 150 -6.92 9.70 -6.96
CA PHE A 150 -7.18 9.16 -8.30
C PHE A 150 -8.53 8.45 -8.45
N ALA A 151 -9.30 8.33 -7.36
CA ALA A 151 -10.59 7.62 -7.33
C ALA A 151 -10.53 6.19 -7.86
N THR A 152 -9.44 5.49 -7.53
CA THR A 152 -9.32 4.04 -7.66
C THR A 152 -10.53 3.36 -7.05
N SER A 153 -11.03 2.29 -7.70
CA SER A 153 -12.17 1.53 -7.19
C SER A 153 -11.84 0.83 -5.86
N PRO A 154 -12.83 0.61 -4.97
CA PRO A 154 -12.63 -0.17 -3.75
C PRO A 154 -12.09 -1.57 -4.07
N TYR A 155 -11.21 -2.08 -3.21
CA TYR A 155 -10.67 -3.44 -3.29
C TYR A 155 -10.34 -3.90 -1.88
N ASP A 156 -11.14 -4.83 -1.36
CA ASP A 156 -11.23 -5.11 0.08
C ASP A 156 -9.89 -5.38 0.75
N PRO A 157 -8.99 -6.25 0.23
CA PRO A 157 -7.71 -6.50 0.91
C PRO A 157 -6.84 -5.25 1.11
N LEU A 158 -6.87 -4.30 0.16
CA LEU A 158 -6.12 -3.05 0.26
C LEU A 158 -6.87 -1.99 1.08
N ASP A 159 -8.22 -1.96 1.01
CA ASP A 159 -9.03 -1.11 1.90
C ASP A 159 -8.85 -1.56 3.36
N HIS A 160 -8.79 -2.86 3.67
CA HIS A 160 -8.48 -3.37 5.01
C HIS A 160 -7.13 -2.86 5.52
N LEU A 161 -6.08 -2.93 4.69
CA LEU A 161 -4.75 -2.45 5.05
C LEU A 161 -4.73 -0.96 5.31
N MET A 162 -5.31 -0.18 4.39
CA MET A 162 -5.38 1.27 4.48
C MET A 162 -6.12 1.73 5.75
N TYR A 163 -7.35 1.24 5.99
CA TYR A 163 -8.10 1.62 7.19
C TYR A 163 -7.41 1.14 8.47
N SER A 164 -6.78 -0.03 8.45
CA SER A 164 -6.06 -0.52 9.62
C SER A 164 -4.82 0.33 9.93
N ALA A 165 -4.09 0.78 8.92
CA ALA A 165 -2.98 1.72 9.09
C ALA A 165 -3.47 3.06 9.68
N GLU A 166 -4.48 3.67 9.06
CA GLU A 166 -5.02 4.98 9.47
C GLU A 166 -5.64 4.97 10.88
N ASN A 167 -6.15 3.84 11.34
CA ASN A 167 -6.81 3.71 12.65
C ASN A 167 -5.96 3.03 13.72
N GLY A 168 -4.68 2.74 13.45
CA GLY A 168 -3.77 2.11 14.42
C GLY A 168 -4.03 0.62 14.67
N TRP A 169 -4.73 -0.06 13.77
CA TRP A 169 -5.05 -1.48 13.80
C TRP A 169 -4.14 -2.36 12.94
N LEU A 170 -3.14 -1.78 12.26
CA LEU A 170 -2.28 -2.53 11.34
C LEU A 170 -1.55 -3.70 12.01
N ASP A 171 -1.02 -3.51 13.23
CA ASP A 171 -0.41 -4.61 13.99
C ASP A 171 -1.42 -5.76 14.22
N ALA A 172 -2.65 -5.41 14.62
CA ALA A 172 -3.69 -6.39 14.88
C ALA A 172 -4.10 -7.15 13.59
N LEU A 173 -4.21 -6.45 12.46
CA LEU A 173 -4.50 -7.06 11.16
C LEU A 173 -3.43 -8.08 10.76
N ILE A 174 -2.14 -7.69 10.79
CA ILE A 174 -1.03 -8.56 10.38
C ILE A 174 -0.96 -9.80 11.27
N LEU A 175 -0.97 -9.60 12.59
CA LEU A 175 -0.80 -10.68 13.58
C LEU A 175 -2.03 -11.60 13.69
N THR A 176 -3.20 -11.15 13.23
CA THR A 176 -4.40 -11.98 13.11
C THR A 176 -4.39 -12.77 11.81
N ALA A 177 -4.01 -12.13 10.69
CA ALA A 177 -3.98 -12.76 9.37
C ALA A 177 -2.86 -13.82 9.22
N ARG A 178 -1.71 -13.60 9.88
CA ARG A 178 -0.48 -14.41 9.72
C ARG A 178 0.06 -14.85 11.09
N PRO A 179 -0.71 -15.63 11.87
CA PRO A 179 -0.37 -15.92 13.26
C PRO A 179 0.91 -16.73 13.42
N ASP A 180 1.22 -17.60 12.46
CA ASP A 180 2.39 -18.50 12.52
C ASP A 180 3.69 -17.82 12.06
N GLU A 181 3.60 -16.79 11.22
CA GLU A 181 4.78 -16.15 10.64
C GLU A 181 5.50 -15.22 11.64
N PHE A 182 4.73 -14.65 12.56
CA PHE A 182 5.20 -13.70 13.56
C PHE A 182 4.78 -14.12 14.97
N GLU A 183 4.89 -15.41 15.29
CA GLU A 183 4.41 -16.01 16.55
C GLU A 183 4.91 -15.25 17.79
N ASP A 184 6.23 -15.04 17.90
CA ASP A 184 6.84 -14.32 19.02
C ASP A 184 6.27 -12.91 19.19
N ARG A 185 6.08 -12.20 18.06
CA ARG A 185 5.53 -10.84 18.06
C ARG A 185 4.06 -10.85 18.44
N ARG A 186 3.30 -11.84 17.94
CA ARG A 186 1.89 -12.03 18.28
C ARG A 186 1.72 -12.27 19.77
N GLU A 187 2.51 -13.15 20.37
CA GLU A 187 2.48 -13.39 21.81
C GLU A 187 2.80 -12.14 22.62
N ALA A 188 3.81 -11.37 22.19
CA ALA A 188 4.15 -10.10 22.83
C ALA A 188 2.98 -9.10 22.75
N TRP A 189 2.39 -8.94 21.55
CA TRP A 189 1.27 -8.04 21.35
C TRP A 189 0.04 -8.44 22.18
N LEU A 190 -0.28 -9.72 22.29
CA LEU A 190 -1.38 -10.23 23.13
C LEU A 190 -1.16 -9.93 24.62
N ARG A 191 0.10 -9.99 25.07
CA ARG A 191 0.46 -9.67 26.46
C ARG A 191 0.38 -8.18 26.74
N GLU A 192 0.78 -7.36 25.77
CA GLU A 192 0.72 -5.89 25.83
C GLU A 192 -0.72 -5.37 25.67
N ASN A 193 -1.58 -6.11 24.96
CA ASN A 193 -2.94 -5.72 24.61
C ASN A 193 -3.96 -6.82 24.98
N PRO A 194 -4.25 -7.04 26.27
CA PRO A 194 -5.10 -8.15 26.71
C PRO A 194 -6.56 -8.10 26.23
N GLY A 195 -7.04 -6.96 25.71
CA GLY A 195 -8.33 -6.82 25.02
C GLY A 195 -8.22 -6.47 23.53
N GLY A 196 -7.00 -6.39 23.01
CA GLY A 196 -6.71 -5.99 21.63
C GLY A 196 -7.40 -6.85 20.57
N PRO A 197 -7.37 -8.20 20.66
CA PRO A 197 -8.02 -9.06 19.67
C PRO A 197 -9.52 -8.82 19.51
N GLU A 198 -10.26 -8.73 20.63
CA GLU A 198 -11.71 -8.54 20.58
C GLU A 198 -12.05 -7.12 20.11
N ALA A 199 -11.31 -6.11 20.58
CA ALA A 199 -11.49 -4.73 20.13
C ALA A 199 -11.22 -4.57 18.62
N PHE A 200 -10.14 -5.19 18.12
CA PHE A 200 -9.84 -5.23 16.70
C PHE A 200 -10.94 -5.95 15.90
N ARG A 201 -11.36 -7.13 16.33
CA ARG A 201 -12.42 -7.90 15.68
C ARG A 201 -13.74 -7.15 15.65
N GLN A 202 -14.10 -6.46 16.74
CA GLN A 202 -15.28 -5.61 16.79
C GLN A 202 -15.14 -4.44 15.80
N TRP A 203 -14.04 -3.70 15.86
CA TRP A 203 -13.79 -2.58 14.92
C TRP A 203 -13.84 -3.04 13.46
N PHE A 204 -13.24 -4.20 13.15
CA PHE A 204 -13.20 -4.74 11.79
C PHE A 204 -14.60 -5.09 11.30
N ARG A 205 -15.43 -5.73 12.13
CA ARG A 205 -16.85 -6.01 11.80
C ARG A 205 -17.66 -4.73 11.63
N ASP A 206 -17.50 -3.77 12.52
CA ASP A 206 -18.22 -2.49 12.45
C ASP A 206 -17.83 -1.71 11.18
N THR A 207 -16.58 -1.83 10.73
CA THR A 207 -16.04 -1.12 9.55
C THR A 207 -16.33 -1.85 8.24
N PHE A 208 -16.21 -3.19 8.23
CA PHE A 208 -16.21 -4.00 7.01
C PHE A 208 -17.35 -5.01 6.91
N ASP A 209 -18.23 -5.13 7.90
CA ASP A 209 -19.36 -6.07 7.94
C ASP A 209 -18.95 -7.53 7.67
N GLN A 210 -17.73 -7.90 8.08
CA GLN A 210 -17.18 -9.26 7.94
C GLN A 210 -16.13 -9.53 9.02
N GLU A 211 -15.75 -10.80 9.18
CA GLU A 211 -14.66 -11.16 10.09
C GLU A 211 -13.28 -10.79 9.52
N PRO A 212 -12.30 -10.46 10.38
CA PRO A 212 -10.94 -10.17 9.92
C PRO A 212 -10.30 -11.42 9.30
N PRO A 213 -9.32 -11.24 8.38
CA PRO A 213 -8.58 -12.35 7.80
C PRO A 213 -7.92 -13.21 8.89
N GLY A 214 -7.88 -14.53 8.67
CA GLY A 214 -7.33 -15.48 9.63
C GLY A 214 -8.28 -15.89 10.76
N VAL A 215 -9.48 -15.31 10.85
CA VAL A 215 -10.55 -15.74 11.74
C VAL A 215 -11.64 -16.43 10.92
N GLU A 216 -11.98 -17.68 11.27
CA GLU A 216 -13.12 -18.35 10.66
C GLU A 216 -14.43 -17.70 11.12
N GLU A 217 -15.31 -17.38 10.17
CA GLU A 217 -16.70 -17.05 10.50
C GLU A 217 -17.30 -18.22 11.27
N THR A 218 -17.66 -18.00 12.53
CA THR A 218 -18.42 -19.00 13.26
C THR A 218 -19.81 -19.01 12.64
N PRO A 219 -20.27 -20.12 12.01
CA PRO A 219 -21.61 -20.15 11.44
C PRO A 219 -22.61 -19.87 12.56
N GLY A 220 -23.41 -18.83 12.40
CA GLY A 220 -24.39 -18.42 13.41
C GLY A 220 -25.29 -19.59 13.81
N GLU A 221 -25.42 -19.80 15.12
CA GLU A 221 -26.43 -20.66 15.75
C GLU A 221 -27.85 -20.13 15.56
#